data_AF-A0A8B2NYL6-F1
#
_entry.id   AF-A0A8B2NYL6-F1
#
_cell.length_a   1.000
_cell.length_b   1.000
_cell.length_c   1.000
_cell.angle_alpha   90.00
_cell.angle_beta   90.00
_cell.angle_gamma   90.00
#
_symmetry.space_group_name_H-M   'P 1'
#
loop_
_entity.id
_entity.type
_entity.pdbx_description
1 polymer ?
#
loop_
_entity_poly.entity_id
_entity_poly.type
_entity_poly.pdbx_seq_one_letter_code
_entity_poly.pdbx_strand_id
1 'polypeptide(L)'
;MRDQFNALSTASGALEDVQTALEETRAEQQAAEQAAAEAATEEDAIRDRISDLGEEEQTITQRIEGLNTELAAAQQAAGTAQQRAAEARQNLENLEKSRTELEGSVGELRSRNDELTQSLSDAEQKLSSRQVEAEDVRASLEAIRTDVENLTSARSELESSVATLTGQNEALTADVDATQQALNAAQAEVQAAEGRQTRLQQEVGALAETRDSLSAEVEDLRAQNQSLHEEMQAAQDEQNKLQAEVVTLRGSTEELTQRRDALATEVERLTEKNKELQAAADSAASRQAELQAQVTELEEKLAAAEAAAAESAAAADAPDGVTPAPADAAPTDPAPALEGGSDDTAAAAPDLANEVAAAETEAADEGMAETAGGTEAAAEAPEVTGSRVAEAKLAGAFSNEQLSASFAGEKFELAITNGLTVSGDYKFDGTRLRLSGVTGEAASIFPMTCKVDLGDASLKFSAYQGSCAVLNGQELGRQ
;
A
#
# COMPACT_ATOMS: atom_id res chain seq x y z
N MET A 1 116.34 -203.71 84.43
CA MET A 1 114.91 -203.83 84.07
C MET A 1 114.02 -202.71 84.64
N ARG A 2 114.57 -201.55 85.06
CA ARG A 2 113.77 -200.41 85.54
C ARG A 2 113.87 -199.17 84.62
N ASP A 3 114.92 -199.08 83.80
CA ASP A 3 115.13 -197.94 82.89
C ASP A 3 114.38 -198.02 81.55
N GLN A 4 113.87 -199.19 81.14
CA GLN A 4 113.15 -199.34 79.86
C GLN A 4 111.66 -198.98 79.93
N PHE A 5 111.05 -198.91 81.12
CA PHE A 5 109.62 -198.59 81.25
C PHE A 5 109.35 -197.08 81.25
N ASN A 6 110.32 -196.25 81.70
CA ASN A 6 110.15 -194.79 81.68
C ASN A 6 110.21 -194.18 80.27
N ALA A 7 110.85 -194.82 79.29
CA ALA A 7 110.97 -194.28 77.93
C ALA A 7 109.68 -194.41 77.09
N LEU A 8 108.85 -195.44 77.33
CA LEU A 8 107.59 -195.62 76.58
C LEU A 8 106.47 -194.70 77.09
N SER A 9 106.48 -194.31 78.36
CA SER A 9 105.53 -193.32 78.88
C SER A 9 105.72 -191.94 78.25
N THR A 10 106.95 -191.57 77.89
CA THR A 10 107.26 -190.27 77.28
C THR A 10 106.88 -190.22 75.80
N ALA A 11 106.96 -191.35 75.08
CA ALA A 11 106.58 -191.42 73.67
C ALA A 11 105.05 -191.36 73.45
N SER A 12 104.26 -191.86 74.41
CA SER A 12 102.79 -191.79 74.34
C SER A 12 102.26 -190.36 74.50
N GLY A 13 102.84 -189.57 75.42
CA GLY A 13 102.44 -188.17 75.62
C GLY A 13 102.78 -187.29 74.41
N ALA A 14 103.93 -187.51 73.77
CA ALA A 14 104.34 -186.73 72.60
C ALA A 14 103.46 -186.97 71.36
N LEU A 15 102.84 -188.14 71.22
CA LEU A 15 101.93 -188.42 70.09
C LEU A 15 100.57 -187.75 70.31
N GLU A 16 100.10 -187.71 71.56
CA GLU A 16 98.88 -187.02 71.95
C GLU A 16 99.03 -185.50 71.74
N ASP A 17 100.18 -184.92 72.10
CA ASP A 17 100.50 -183.51 71.84
C ASP A 17 100.55 -183.17 70.33
N VAL A 18 101.09 -184.07 69.49
CA VAL A 18 101.10 -183.86 68.02
C VAL A 18 99.71 -184.00 67.42
N GLN A 19 98.88 -184.88 67.97
CA GLN A 19 97.50 -185.06 67.51
C GLN A 19 96.64 -183.84 67.88
N THR A 20 96.82 -183.28 69.08
CA THR A 20 96.23 -182.01 69.49
C THR A 20 96.73 -180.84 68.63
N ALA A 21 98.04 -180.75 68.38
CA ALA A 21 98.60 -179.69 67.53
C ALA A 21 98.12 -179.78 66.07
N LEU A 22 97.91 -180.98 65.55
CA LEU A 22 97.36 -181.17 64.19
C LEU A 22 95.89 -180.78 64.13
N GLU A 23 95.08 -181.10 65.15
CA GLU A 23 93.70 -180.66 65.24
C GLU A 23 93.61 -179.13 65.42
N GLU A 24 94.52 -178.53 66.19
CA GLU A 24 94.64 -177.09 66.39
C GLU A 24 95.04 -176.38 65.08
N THR A 25 96.03 -176.91 64.35
CA THR A 25 96.43 -176.39 63.03
C THR A 25 95.31 -176.53 62.00
N ARG A 26 94.52 -177.61 62.06
CA ARG A 26 93.37 -177.80 61.17
C ARG A 26 92.26 -176.80 61.47
N ALA A 27 92.02 -176.51 62.76
CA ALA A 27 91.09 -175.49 63.19
C ALA A 27 91.56 -174.08 62.79
N GLU A 28 92.87 -173.80 62.90
CA GLU A 28 93.46 -172.55 62.39
C GLU A 28 93.37 -172.43 60.87
N GLN A 29 93.62 -173.51 60.12
CA GLN A 29 93.46 -173.50 58.66
C GLN A 29 92.00 -173.30 58.24
N GLN A 30 91.05 -173.94 58.93
CA GLN A 30 89.62 -173.73 58.68
C GLN A 30 89.19 -172.29 59.03
N ALA A 31 89.72 -171.74 60.13
CA ALA A 31 89.50 -170.35 60.50
C ALA A 31 90.12 -169.38 59.48
N ALA A 32 91.28 -169.70 58.93
CA ALA A 32 91.94 -168.91 57.88
C ALA A 32 91.20 -169.00 56.54
N GLU A 33 90.69 -170.18 56.16
CA GLU A 33 89.85 -170.35 54.97
C GLU A 33 88.51 -169.62 55.13
N GLN A 34 87.93 -169.62 56.33
CA GLN A 34 86.72 -168.85 56.63
C GLN A 34 87.01 -167.34 56.58
N ALA A 35 88.10 -166.87 57.17
CA ALA A 35 88.50 -165.46 57.12
C ALA A 35 88.83 -165.00 55.70
N ALA A 36 89.44 -165.87 54.87
CA ALA A 36 89.69 -165.59 53.46
C ALA A 36 88.39 -165.54 52.64
N ALA A 37 87.42 -166.41 52.95
CA ALA A 37 86.09 -166.37 52.34
C ALA A 37 85.33 -165.09 52.75
N GLU A 38 85.39 -164.71 54.04
CA GLU A 38 84.82 -163.46 54.55
C GLU A 38 85.46 -162.24 53.88
N ALA A 39 86.79 -162.19 53.79
CA ALA A 39 87.51 -161.13 53.09
C ALA A 39 87.17 -161.07 51.60
N ALA A 40 86.98 -162.20 50.92
CA ALA A 40 86.54 -162.24 49.53
C ALA A 40 85.11 -161.71 49.37
N THR A 41 84.20 -162.04 50.29
CA THR A 41 82.84 -161.47 50.28
C THR A 41 82.84 -159.97 50.58
N GLU A 42 83.74 -159.50 51.43
CA GLU A 42 83.90 -158.08 51.74
C GLU A 42 84.54 -157.32 50.56
N GLU A 43 85.50 -157.92 49.87
CA GLU A 43 86.07 -157.36 48.64
C GLU A 43 85.02 -157.27 47.52
N ASP A 44 84.19 -158.30 47.35
CA ASP A 44 83.06 -158.26 46.41
C ASP A 44 82.06 -157.17 46.80
N ALA A 45 81.72 -157.03 48.09
CA ALA A 45 80.85 -155.97 48.58
C ALA A 45 81.43 -154.56 48.38
N ILE A 46 82.75 -154.40 48.57
CA ILE A 46 83.46 -153.14 48.29
C ILE A 46 83.49 -152.88 46.79
N ARG A 47 83.69 -153.91 45.95
CA ARG A 47 83.69 -153.76 44.49
C ARG A 47 82.32 -153.36 43.97
N ASP A 48 81.26 -153.96 44.49
CA ASP A 48 79.87 -153.59 44.20
C ASP A 48 79.60 -152.14 44.64
N ARG A 49 80.05 -151.76 45.84
CA ARG A 49 79.95 -150.37 46.33
C ARG A 49 80.68 -149.38 45.43
N ILE A 50 81.88 -149.72 44.96
CA ILE A 50 82.66 -148.87 44.04
C ILE A 50 81.95 -148.76 42.69
N SER A 51 81.36 -149.86 42.19
CA SER A 51 80.54 -149.86 40.98
C SER A 51 79.32 -148.95 41.14
N ASP A 52 78.55 -149.12 42.22
CA ASP A 52 77.39 -148.30 42.56
C ASP A 52 77.75 -146.81 42.67
N LEU A 53 78.86 -146.51 43.35
CA LEU A 53 79.36 -145.13 43.48
C LEU A 53 79.83 -144.57 42.14
N GLY A 54 80.41 -145.40 41.26
CA GLY A 54 80.78 -145.00 39.90
C GLY A 54 79.55 -144.70 39.03
N GLU A 55 78.49 -145.49 39.16
CA GLU A 55 77.20 -145.23 38.51
C GLU A 55 76.52 -143.98 39.06
N GLU A 56 76.60 -143.76 40.38
CA GLU A 56 76.09 -142.56 41.04
C GLU A 56 76.88 -141.31 40.61
N GLU A 57 78.21 -141.38 40.55
CA GLU A 57 79.08 -140.31 40.03
C GLU A 57 78.75 -139.99 38.57
N GLN A 58 78.55 -141.01 37.73
CA GLN A 58 78.15 -140.81 36.34
C GLN A 58 76.79 -140.14 36.25
N THR A 59 75.82 -140.57 37.06
CA THR A 59 74.47 -139.97 37.13
C THR A 59 74.53 -138.52 37.60
N ILE A 60 75.33 -138.23 38.63
CA ILE A 60 75.55 -136.87 39.14
C ILE A 60 76.23 -136.01 38.08
N THR A 61 77.22 -136.54 37.37
CA THR A 61 77.92 -135.83 36.29
C THR A 61 76.96 -135.46 35.17
N GLN A 62 76.15 -136.42 34.69
CA GLN A 62 75.10 -136.15 33.69
C GLN A 62 74.08 -135.12 34.19
N ARG A 63 73.71 -135.16 35.47
CA ARG A 63 72.80 -134.18 36.06
C ARG A 63 73.42 -132.79 36.17
N ILE A 64 74.70 -132.68 36.50
CA ILE A 64 75.45 -131.40 36.50
C ILE A 64 75.52 -130.84 35.08
N GLU A 65 75.83 -131.66 34.08
CA GLU A 65 75.85 -131.25 32.68
C GLU A 65 74.47 -130.78 32.20
N GLY A 66 73.41 -131.50 32.57
CA GLY A 66 72.02 -131.11 32.31
C GLY A 66 71.65 -129.77 32.98
N LEU A 67 71.95 -129.63 34.27
CA LEU A 67 71.72 -128.39 35.02
C LEU A 67 72.53 -127.20 34.46
N ASN A 68 73.76 -127.43 34.01
CA ASN A 68 74.58 -126.41 33.36
C ASN A 68 73.96 -125.95 32.03
N THR A 69 73.39 -126.89 31.27
CA THR A 69 72.67 -126.59 30.02
C THR A 69 71.39 -125.82 30.29
N GLU A 70 70.60 -126.22 31.29
CA GLU A 70 69.39 -125.50 31.73
C GLU A 70 69.71 -124.10 32.26
N LEU A 71 70.79 -123.95 33.04
CA LEU A 71 71.24 -122.66 33.55
C LEU A 71 71.64 -121.72 32.42
N ALA A 72 72.40 -122.21 31.43
CA ALA A 72 72.75 -121.44 30.25
C ALA A 72 71.50 -121.01 29.45
N ALA A 73 70.54 -121.92 29.26
CA ALA A 73 69.26 -121.60 28.60
C ALA A 73 68.45 -120.57 29.40
N ALA A 74 68.38 -120.70 30.72
CA ALA A 74 67.70 -119.76 31.61
C ALA A 74 68.37 -118.38 31.60
N GLN A 75 69.70 -118.31 31.58
CA GLN A 75 70.44 -117.06 31.46
C GLN A 75 70.18 -116.37 30.12
N GLN A 76 70.17 -117.12 29.01
CA GLN A 76 69.83 -116.58 27.70
C GLN A 76 68.38 -116.07 27.65
N ALA A 77 67.44 -116.83 28.20
CA ALA A 77 66.04 -116.43 28.29
C ALA A 77 65.87 -115.18 29.16
N ALA A 78 66.58 -115.09 30.29
CA ALA A 78 66.59 -113.92 31.15
C ALA A 78 67.16 -112.69 30.44
N GLY A 79 68.27 -112.83 29.70
CA GLY A 79 68.84 -111.75 28.89
C GLY A 79 67.86 -111.27 27.81
N THR A 80 67.19 -112.20 27.13
CA THR A 80 66.15 -111.87 26.13
C THR A 80 64.94 -111.16 26.78
N ALA A 81 64.50 -111.63 27.95
CA ALA A 81 63.41 -111.01 28.70
C ALA A 81 63.78 -109.61 29.20
N GLN A 82 65.02 -109.40 29.64
CA GLN A 82 65.54 -108.09 30.04
C GLN A 82 65.57 -107.12 28.86
N GLN A 83 66.03 -107.56 27.69
CA GLN A 83 66.01 -106.74 26.48
C GLN A 83 64.58 -106.35 26.10
N ARG A 84 63.65 -107.32 26.05
CA ARG A 84 62.23 -107.05 25.77
C ARG A 84 61.61 -106.11 26.79
N ALA A 85 61.95 -106.26 28.07
CA ALA A 85 61.48 -105.37 29.13
C ALA A 85 62.03 -103.94 28.96
N ALA A 86 63.28 -103.78 28.52
CA ALA A 86 63.86 -102.48 28.22
C ALA A 86 63.17 -101.82 27.01
N GLU A 87 62.95 -102.57 25.93
CA GLU A 87 62.23 -102.09 24.74
C GLU A 87 60.78 -101.71 25.08
N ALA A 88 60.07 -102.54 25.86
CA ALA A 88 58.72 -102.25 26.30
C ALA A 88 58.64 -100.98 27.16
N ARG A 89 59.62 -100.74 28.04
CA ARG A 89 59.71 -99.51 28.84
C ARG A 89 59.93 -98.29 27.96
N GLN A 90 60.84 -98.37 26.99
CA GLN A 90 61.09 -97.26 26.06
C GLN A 90 59.84 -96.95 25.23
N ASN A 91 59.14 -97.98 24.75
CA ASN A 91 57.88 -97.79 24.03
C ASN A 91 56.81 -97.15 24.92
N LEU A 92 56.67 -97.60 26.16
CA LEU A 92 55.73 -97.00 27.12
C LEU A 92 56.04 -95.52 27.35
N GLU A 93 57.31 -95.17 27.56
CA GLU A 93 57.74 -93.77 27.73
C GLU A 93 57.41 -92.92 26.49
N ASN A 94 57.63 -93.45 25.28
CA ASN A 94 57.29 -92.76 24.04
C ASN A 94 55.78 -92.58 23.86
N LEU A 95 54.99 -93.61 24.19
CA LEU A 95 53.52 -93.53 24.17
C LEU A 95 53.00 -92.52 25.20
N GLU A 96 53.59 -92.46 26.39
CA GLU A 96 53.25 -91.48 27.43
C GLU A 96 53.53 -90.05 26.94
N LYS A 97 54.69 -89.80 26.32
CA LYS A 97 55.00 -88.49 25.71
C LYS A 97 53.97 -88.11 24.64
N SER A 98 53.69 -89.02 23.71
CA SER A 98 52.71 -88.79 22.64
C SER A 98 51.29 -88.56 23.19
N ARG A 99 50.91 -89.28 24.25
CA ARG A 99 49.64 -89.08 24.94
C ARG A 99 49.55 -87.67 25.54
N THR A 100 50.59 -87.22 26.23
CA THR A 100 50.62 -85.87 26.81
C THR A 100 50.55 -84.77 25.74
N GLU A 101 51.24 -84.95 24.62
CA GLU A 101 51.17 -84.02 23.47
C GLU A 101 49.76 -83.96 22.87
N LEU A 102 49.10 -85.12 22.71
CA LEU A 102 47.73 -85.20 22.22
C LEU A 102 46.73 -84.58 23.20
N GLU A 103 46.89 -84.82 24.50
CA GLU A 103 46.06 -84.20 25.55
C GLU A 103 46.19 -82.67 25.52
N GLY A 104 47.40 -82.14 25.33
CA GLY A 104 47.66 -80.71 25.12
C GLY A 104 46.97 -80.16 23.88
N SER A 105 47.14 -80.83 22.74
CA SER A 105 46.51 -80.44 21.45
C SER A 105 44.99 -80.44 21.54
N VAL A 106 44.40 -81.42 22.23
CA VAL A 106 42.95 -81.46 22.47
C VAL A 106 42.50 -80.31 23.37
N GLY A 107 43.31 -79.92 24.36
CA GLY A 107 43.06 -78.73 25.19
C GLY A 107 43.02 -77.45 24.35
N GLU A 108 44.03 -77.22 23.52
CA GLU A 108 44.12 -76.05 22.63
C GLU A 108 42.95 -75.99 21.64
N LEU A 109 42.59 -77.14 21.03
CA LEU A 109 41.45 -77.22 20.12
C LEU A 109 40.12 -76.91 20.81
N ARG A 110 39.94 -77.32 22.07
CA ARG A 110 38.75 -76.98 22.85
C ARG A 110 38.69 -75.49 23.13
N SER A 111 39.77 -74.88 23.63
CA SER A 111 39.82 -73.43 23.87
C SER A 111 39.53 -72.64 22.61
N ARG A 112 40.11 -73.05 21.46
CA ARG A 112 39.82 -72.40 20.18
C ARG A 112 38.38 -72.59 19.71
N ASN A 113 37.77 -73.75 20.00
CA ASN A 113 36.36 -73.99 19.67
C ASN A 113 35.43 -73.11 20.51
N ASP A 114 35.75 -72.92 21.79
CA ASP A 114 35.01 -72.03 22.69
C ASP A 114 35.12 -70.57 22.21
N GLU A 115 36.32 -70.12 21.84
CA GLU A 115 36.56 -68.78 21.28
C GLU A 115 35.78 -68.56 19.97
N LEU A 116 35.82 -69.52 19.06
CA LEU A 116 35.07 -69.45 17.79
C LEU A 116 33.57 -69.43 18.02
N THR A 117 33.07 -70.20 18.99
CA THR A 117 31.65 -70.23 19.36
C THR A 117 31.22 -68.87 19.91
N GLN A 118 32.02 -68.26 20.78
CA GLN A 118 31.75 -66.91 21.29
C GLN A 118 31.76 -65.87 20.16
N SER A 119 32.78 -65.90 19.29
CA SER A 119 32.87 -64.97 18.16
C SER A 119 31.71 -65.13 17.18
N LEU A 120 31.20 -66.35 16.98
CA LEU A 120 30.04 -66.59 16.14
C LEU A 120 28.79 -65.98 16.77
N SER A 121 28.56 -66.19 18.07
CA SER A 121 27.44 -65.60 18.78
C SER A 121 27.47 -64.07 18.74
N ASP A 122 28.64 -63.46 18.95
CA ASP A 122 28.81 -62.00 18.85
C ASP A 122 28.53 -61.48 17.43
N ALA A 123 28.94 -62.23 16.40
CA ALA A 123 28.68 -61.87 15.01
C ALA A 123 27.20 -61.99 14.66
N GLU A 124 26.50 -63.02 15.14
CA GLU A 124 25.06 -63.21 14.98
C GLU A 124 24.26 -62.08 15.64
N GLN A 125 24.65 -61.67 16.85
CA GLN A 125 24.02 -60.53 17.55
C GLN A 125 24.21 -59.23 16.77
N LYS A 126 25.43 -58.96 16.29
CA LYS A 126 25.71 -57.78 15.45
C LYS A 126 24.93 -57.81 14.14
N LEU A 127 24.82 -58.97 13.50
CA LEU A 127 24.05 -59.13 12.26
C LEU A 127 22.57 -58.79 12.48
N SER A 128 21.98 -59.33 13.55
CA SER A 128 20.59 -59.05 13.93
C SER A 128 20.36 -57.56 14.20
N SER A 129 21.25 -56.92 14.98
CA SER A 129 21.19 -55.48 15.25
C SER A 129 21.28 -54.65 13.96
N ARG A 130 22.19 -55.00 13.04
CA ARG A 130 22.32 -54.30 11.76
C ARG A 130 21.14 -54.52 10.82
N GLN A 131 20.46 -55.67 10.91
CA GLN A 131 19.24 -55.93 10.14
C GLN A 131 18.12 -54.99 10.57
N VAL A 132 17.91 -54.84 11.89
CA VAL A 132 16.92 -53.90 12.44
C VAL A 132 17.24 -52.46 12.04
N GLU A 133 18.49 -52.02 12.21
CA GLU A 133 18.90 -50.67 11.78
C GLU A 133 18.67 -50.44 10.28
N ALA A 134 18.91 -51.45 9.44
CA ALA A 134 18.69 -51.35 8.01
C ALA A 134 17.20 -51.29 7.65
N GLU A 135 16.31 -51.92 8.43
CA GLU A 135 14.86 -51.80 8.27
C GLU A 135 14.39 -50.40 8.69
N ASP A 136 14.86 -49.88 9.82
CA ASP A 136 14.54 -48.53 10.30
C ASP A 136 14.97 -47.44 9.30
N VAL A 137 16.19 -47.55 8.75
CA VAL A 137 16.68 -46.61 7.73
C VAL A 137 15.84 -46.69 6.45
N ARG A 138 15.42 -47.88 6.04
CA ARG A 138 14.53 -48.04 4.86
C ARG A 138 13.18 -47.37 5.10
N ALA A 139 12.58 -47.58 6.27
CA ALA A 139 11.30 -46.96 6.63
C ALA A 139 11.42 -45.42 6.69
N SER A 140 12.49 -44.90 7.29
CA SER A 140 12.75 -43.45 7.33
C SER A 140 12.93 -42.86 5.92
N LEU A 141 13.63 -43.57 5.04
CA LEU A 141 13.86 -43.13 3.67
C LEU A 141 12.57 -43.16 2.82
N GLU A 142 11.66 -44.10 3.07
CA GLU A 142 10.34 -44.10 2.45
C GLU A 142 9.47 -42.93 2.94
N ALA A 143 9.45 -42.67 4.26
CA ALA A 143 8.76 -41.51 4.82
C ALA A 143 9.28 -40.18 4.24
N ILE A 144 10.60 -40.01 4.16
CA ILE A 144 11.22 -38.82 3.56
C ILE A 144 10.85 -38.66 2.08
N ARG A 145 10.75 -39.75 1.32
CA ARG A 145 10.31 -39.69 -0.08
C ARG A 145 8.88 -39.18 -0.21
N THR A 146 7.98 -39.70 0.62
CA THR A 146 6.59 -39.23 0.68
C THR A 146 6.52 -37.74 1.06
N ASP A 147 7.31 -37.30 2.04
CA ASP A 147 7.37 -35.89 2.43
C ASP A 147 7.87 -35.00 1.28
N VAL A 148 8.89 -35.45 0.54
CA VAL A 148 9.40 -34.73 -0.63
C VAL A 148 8.33 -34.61 -1.73
N GLU A 149 7.58 -35.67 -1.99
CA GLU A 149 6.47 -35.65 -2.98
C GLU A 149 5.36 -34.68 -2.55
N ASN A 150 4.96 -34.71 -1.28
CA ASN A 150 3.96 -33.81 -0.72
C ASN A 150 4.41 -32.35 -0.76
N LEU A 151 5.64 -32.06 -0.34
CA LEU A 151 6.22 -30.70 -0.37
C LEU A 151 6.38 -30.19 -1.80
N THR A 152 6.72 -31.06 -2.75
CA THR A 152 6.81 -30.70 -4.18
C THR A 152 5.43 -30.32 -4.73
N SER A 153 4.39 -31.07 -4.37
CA SER A 153 3.01 -30.77 -4.77
C SER A 153 2.52 -29.46 -4.17
N ALA A 154 2.71 -29.27 -2.86
CA ALA A 154 2.35 -28.02 -2.17
C ALA A 154 3.08 -26.80 -2.73
N ARG A 155 4.36 -26.95 -3.10
CA ARG A 155 5.12 -25.90 -3.79
C ARG A 155 4.50 -25.53 -5.13
N SER A 156 4.11 -26.51 -5.95
CA SER A 156 3.47 -26.26 -7.25
C SER A 156 2.13 -25.53 -7.10
N GLU A 157 1.32 -25.87 -6.09
CA GLU A 157 0.06 -25.19 -5.80
C GLU A 157 0.30 -23.74 -5.36
N LEU A 158 1.32 -23.50 -4.54
CA LEU A 158 1.69 -22.16 -4.09
C LEU A 158 2.21 -21.31 -5.26
N GLU A 159 3.05 -21.87 -6.13
CA GLU A 159 3.53 -21.20 -7.35
C GLU A 159 2.36 -20.79 -8.27
N SER A 160 1.36 -21.66 -8.46
CA SER A 160 0.14 -21.33 -9.21
C SER A 160 -0.70 -20.23 -8.55
N SER A 161 -0.81 -20.27 -7.22
CA SER A 161 -1.53 -19.25 -6.46
C SER A 161 -0.85 -17.88 -6.56
N VAL A 162 0.48 -17.84 -6.48
CA VAL A 162 1.28 -16.62 -6.66
C VAL A 162 1.10 -16.05 -8.06
N ALA A 163 1.16 -16.88 -9.10
CA ALA A 163 0.93 -16.44 -10.48
C ALA A 163 -0.47 -15.82 -10.66
N THR A 164 -1.49 -16.44 -10.07
CA THR A 164 -2.88 -15.96 -10.11
C THR A 164 -3.03 -14.61 -9.40
N LEU A 165 -2.52 -14.49 -8.17
CA LEU A 165 -2.57 -13.26 -7.39
C LEU A 165 -1.76 -12.13 -8.04
N THR A 166 -0.67 -12.45 -8.72
CA THR A 166 0.12 -11.48 -9.48
C THR A 166 -0.70 -10.93 -10.63
N GLY A 167 -1.32 -11.80 -11.45
CA GLY A 167 -2.18 -11.35 -12.55
C GLY A 167 -3.41 -10.55 -12.07
N GLN A 168 -3.99 -10.91 -10.92
CA GLN A 168 -5.07 -10.11 -10.31
C GLN A 168 -4.62 -8.73 -9.86
N ASN A 169 -3.41 -8.59 -9.29
CA ASN A 169 -2.86 -7.29 -8.92
C ASN A 169 -2.57 -6.41 -10.14
N GLU A 170 -2.03 -6.99 -11.22
CA GLU A 170 -1.80 -6.26 -12.48
C GLU A 170 -3.12 -5.75 -13.07
N ALA A 171 -4.16 -6.59 -13.09
CA ALA A 171 -5.49 -6.18 -13.55
C ALA A 171 -6.09 -5.07 -12.68
N LEU A 172 -6.01 -5.21 -11.36
CA LEU A 172 -6.52 -4.19 -10.44
C LEU A 172 -5.76 -2.86 -10.57
N THR A 173 -4.45 -2.92 -10.80
CA THR A 173 -3.64 -1.72 -11.05
C THR A 173 -4.10 -1.01 -12.33
N ALA A 174 -4.34 -1.76 -13.41
CA ALA A 174 -4.87 -1.20 -14.65
C ALA A 174 -6.27 -0.59 -14.47
N ASP A 175 -7.14 -1.21 -13.69
CA ASP A 175 -8.48 -0.69 -13.37
C ASP A 175 -8.40 0.61 -12.55
N VAL A 176 -7.47 0.70 -11.60
CA VAL A 176 -7.22 1.93 -10.83
C VAL A 176 -6.76 3.05 -11.75
N ASP A 177 -5.80 2.80 -12.64
CA ASP A 177 -5.31 3.80 -13.59
C ASP A 177 -6.43 4.27 -14.54
N ALA A 178 -7.24 3.35 -15.07
CA ALA A 178 -8.37 3.66 -15.93
C ALA A 178 -9.43 4.50 -15.19
N THR A 179 -9.73 4.14 -13.94
CA THR A 179 -10.68 4.87 -13.09
C THR A 179 -10.16 6.27 -12.78
N GLN A 180 -8.87 6.42 -12.50
CA GLN A 180 -8.26 7.73 -12.24
C GLN A 180 -8.32 8.63 -13.48
N GLN A 181 -8.08 8.09 -14.67
CA GLN A 181 -8.22 8.83 -15.93
C GLN A 181 -9.67 9.27 -16.16
N ALA A 182 -10.63 8.38 -15.93
CA ALA A 182 -12.06 8.70 -16.05
C ALA A 182 -12.48 9.78 -15.05
N LEU A 183 -11.99 9.72 -13.81
CA LEU A 183 -12.25 10.73 -12.79
C LEU A 183 -11.71 12.10 -13.21
N ASN A 184 -10.48 12.17 -13.71
CA ASN A 184 -9.87 13.42 -14.18
C ASN A 184 -10.65 14.01 -15.37
N ALA A 185 -11.10 13.16 -16.30
CA ALA A 185 -11.93 13.59 -17.43
C ALA A 185 -13.27 14.17 -16.96
N ALA A 186 -13.96 13.47 -16.04
CA ALA A 186 -15.22 13.95 -15.47
C ALA A 186 -15.05 15.29 -14.73
N GLN A 187 -13.96 15.45 -13.97
CA GLN A 187 -13.64 16.73 -13.31
C GLN A 187 -13.46 17.87 -14.31
N ALA A 188 -12.77 17.62 -15.42
CA ALA A 188 -12.60 18.62 -16.48
C ALA A 188 -13.94 18.99 -17.15
N GLU A 189 -14.82 18.01 -17.37
CA GLU A 189 -16.17 18.25 -17.91
C GLU A 189 -17.03 19.09 -16.96
N VAL A 190 -16.95 18.84 -15.65
CA VAL A 190 -17.64 19.63 -14.62
C VAL A 190 -17.15 21.08 -14.65
N GLN A 191 -15.84 21.32 -14.64
CA GLN A 191 -15.28 22.67 -14.73
C GLN A 191 -15.70 23.39 -16.02
N ALA A 192 -15.73 22.68 -17.14
CA ALA A 192 -16.20 23.23 -18.41
C ALA A 192 -17.71 23.56 -18.39
N ALA A 193 -18.52 22.74 -17.72
CA ALA A 193 -19.94 22.99 -17.52
C ALA A 193 -20.19 24.20 -16.62
N GLU A 194 -19.48 24.31 -15.49
CA GLU A 194 -19.53 25.46 -14.58
C GLU A 194 -19.15 26.76 -15.32
N GLY A 195 -18.05 26.73 -16.10
CA GLY A 195 -17.65 27.88 -16.91
C GLY A 195 -18.70 28.29 -17.95
N ARG A 196 -19.40 27.33 -18.57
CA ARG A 196 -20.53 27.62 -19.48
C ARG A 196 -21.72 28.21 -18.71
N GLN A 197 -22.04 27.69 -17.54
CA GLN A 197 -23.12 28.20 -16.70
C GLN A 197 -22.89 29.66 -16.33
N THR A 198 -21.68 30.02 -15.88
CA THR A 198 -21.34 31.41 -15.54
C THR A 198 -21.48 32.35 -16.75
N ARG A 199 -21.02 31.93 -17.94
CA ARG A 199 -21.17 32.73 -19.17
C ARG A 199 -22.64 32.94 -19.54
N LEU A 200 -23.45 31.89 -19.48
CA LEU A 200 -24.89 32.00 -19.76
C LEU A 200 -25.59 32.91 -18.75
N GLN A 201 -25.22 32.85 -17.46
CA GLN A 201 -25.75 33.76 -16.45
C GLN A 201 -25.40 35.23 -16.75
N GLN A 202 -24.17 35.50 -17.18
CA GLN A 202 -23.75 36.86 -17.60
C GLN A 202 -24.51 37.33 -18.85
N GLU A 203 -24.69 36.46 -19.84
CA GLU A 203 -25.44 36.77 -21.07
C GLU A 203 -26.91 37.07 -20.77
N VAL A 204 -27.54 36.28 -19.90
CA VAL A 204 -28.91 36.54 -19.43
C VAL A 204 -29.00 37.89 -18.72
N GLY A 205 -28.02 38.23 -17.87
CA GLY A 205 -27.95 39.55 -17.23
C GLY A 205 -27.88 40.70 -18.23
N ALA A 206 -26.96 40.63 -19.19
CA ALA A 206 -26.80 41.66 -20.22
C ALA A 206 -28.04 41.81 -21.13
N LEU A 207 -28.70 40.69 -21.47
CA LEU A 207 -29.95 40.71 -22.23
C LEU A 207 -31.10 41.32 -21.41
N ALA A 208 -31.15 41.09 -20.10
CA ALA A 208 -32.13 41.72 -19.22
C ALA A 208 -31.96 43.25 -19.17
N GLU A 209 -30.72 43.73 -19.02
CA GLU A 209 -30.39 45.17 -19.07
C GLU A 209 -30.76 45.79 -20.43
N THR A 210 -30.44 45.11 -21.53
CA THR A 210 -30.80 45.55 -22.89
C THR A 210 -32.31 45.65 -23.07
N ARG A 211 -33.06 44.65 -22.58
CA ARG A 211 -34.52 44.66 -22.60
C ARG A 211 -35.07 45.87 -21.82
N ASP A 212 -34.54 46.13 -20.63
CA ASP A 212 -35.02 47.24 -19.79
C ASP A 212 -34.75 48.59 -20.45
N SER A 213 -33.58 48.78 -21.05
CA SER A 213 -33.24 49.98 -21.84
C SER A 213 -34.19 50.17 -23.02
N LEU A 214 -34.43 49.13 -23.81
CA LEU A 214 -35.37 49.20 -24.95
C LEU A 214 -36.80 49.46 -24.50
N SER A 215 -37.22 48.89 -23.35
CA SER A 215 -38.54 49.14 -22.80
C SER A 215 -38.71 50.62 -22.41
N ALA A 216 -37.72 51.22 -21.78
CA ALA A 216 -37.72 52.64 -21.43
C ALA A 216 -37.72 53.54 -22.68
N GLU A 217 -36.91 53.22 -23.69
CA GLU A 217 -36.89 53.95 -24.97
C GLU A 217 -38.25 53.89 -25.67
N VAL A 218 -38.91 52.73 -25.65
CA VAL A 218 -40.26 52.57 -26.20
C VAL A 218 -41.30 53.40 -25.45
N GLU A 219 -41.21 53.50 -24.12
CA GLU A 219 -42.10 54.36 -23.32
C GLU A 219 -41.88 55.84 -23.62
N ASP A 220 -40.61 56.28 -23.72
CA ASP A 220 -40.25 57.65 -24.10
C ASP A 220 -40.75 58.01 -25.51
N LEU A 221 -40.49 57.16 -26.50
CA LEU A 221 -40.97 57.35 -27.88
C LEU A 221 -42.50 57.39 -27.96
N ARG A 222 -43.22 56.66 -27.11
CA ARG A 222 -44.68 56.75 -27.02
C ARG A 222 -45.13 58.10 -26.45
N ALA A 223 -44.48 58.58 -25.39
CA ALA A 223 -44.77 59.90 -24.83
C ALA A 223 -44.51 61.02 -25.84
N GLN A 224 -43.37 60.98 -26.53
CA GLN A 224 -43.04 61.92 -27.60
C GLN A 224 -44.08 61.89 -28.74
N ASN A 225 -44.48 60.70 -29.19
CA ASN A 225 -45.54 60.57 -30.22
C ASN A 225 -46.86 61.19 -29.76
N GLN A 226 -47.23 61.00 -28.49
CA GLN A 226 -48.44 61.60 -27.95
C GLN A 226 -48.35 63.13 -27.92
N SER A 227 -47.23 63.69 -27.46
CA SER A 227 -47.00 65.15 -27.50
C SER A 227 -47.09 65.71 -28.92
N LEU A 228 -46.41 65.08 -29.88
CA LEU A 228 -46.47 65.49 -31.29
C LEU A 228 -47.89 65.40 -31.86
N HIS A 229 -48.68 64.41 -31.45
CA HIS A 229 -50.07 64.29 -31.85
C HIS A 229 -50.92 65.44 -31.32
N GLU A 230 -50.73 65.81 -30.04
CA GLU A 230 -51.40 66.94 -29.40
C GLU A 230 -51.00 68.27 -30.04
N GLU A 231 -49.71 68.49 -30.33
CA GLU A 231 -49.21 69.66 -31.06
C GLU A 231 -49.77 69.75 -32.48
N MET A 232 -49.82 68.63 -33.20
CA MET A 232 -50.42 68.56 -34.54
C MET A 232 -51.89 68.94 -34.49
N GLN A 233 -52.63 68.45 -33.49
CA GLN A 233 -54.04 68.78 -33.31
C GLN A 233 -54.23 70.27 -32.99
N ALA A 234 -53.42 70.84 -32.10
CA ALA A 234 -53.45 72.27 -31.79
C ALA A 234 -53.12 73.13 -33.02
N ALA A 235 -52.11 72.74 -33.81
CA ALA A 235 -51.76 73.43 -35.06
C ALA A 235 -52.89 73.35 -36.09
N GLN A 236 -53.58 72.20 -36.18
CA GLN A 236 -54.74 72.02 -37.05
C GLN A 236 -55.92 72.91 -36.62
N ASP A 237 -56.16 73.04 -35.32
CA ASP A 237 -57.20 73.92 -34.79
C ASP A 237 -56.89 75.40 -35.04
N GLU A 238 -55.64 75.84 -34.84
CA GLU A 238 -55.22 77.20 -35.15
C GLU A 238 -55.29 77.47 -36.67
N GLN A 239 -54.92 76.51 -37.52
CA GLN A 239 -55.11 76.63 -38.97
C GLN A 239 -56.58 76.86 -39.31
N ASN A 240 -57.50 76.08 -38.74
CA ASN A 240 -58.94 76.21 -38.96
C ASN A 240 -59.46 77.59 -38.52
N LYS A 241 -58.98 78.09 -37.37
CA LYS A 241 -59.32 79.41 -36.85
C LYS A 241 -58.81 80.53 -37.75
N LEU A 242 -57.54 80.49 -38.16
CA LEU A 242 -56.96 81.45 -39.11
C LEU A 242 -57.70 81.41 -40.45
N GLN A 243 -58.11 80.23 -40.92
CA GLN A 243 -58.89 80.10 -42.14
C GLN A 243 -60.27 80.76 -42.01
N ALA A 244 -60.94 80.62 -40.86
CA ALA A 244 -62.20 81.30 -40.57
C ALA A 244 -62.03 82.82 -40.46
N GLU A 245 -60.92 83.29 -39.85
CA GLU A 245 -60.56 84.71 -39.78
C GLU A 245 -60.31 85.29 -41.18
N VAL A 246 -59.58 84.57 -42.04
CA VAL A 246 -59.38 84.97 -43.45
C VAL A 246 -60.70 85.07 -44.20
N VAL A 247 -61.65 84.15 -43.99
CA VAL A 247 -63.00 84.25 -44.58
C VAL A 247 -63.73 85.49 -44.09
N THR A 248 -63.65 85.78 -42.78
CA THR A 248 -64.28 86.96 -42.17
C THR A 248 -63.67 88.25 -42.72
N LEU A 249 -62.34 88.37 -42.74
CA LEU A 249 -61.62 89.53 -43.28
C LEU A 249 -61.90 89.75 -44.77
N ARG A 250 -62.00 88.67 -45.57
CA ARG A 250 -62.45 88.77 -46.97
C ARG A 250 -63.85 89.34 -47.07
N GLY A 251 -64.77 88.88 -46.22
CA GLY A 251 -66.13 89.43 -46.13
C GLY A 251 -66.14 90.93 -45.80
N SER A 252 -65.39 91.35 -44.79
CA SER A 252 -65.26 92.77 -44.44
C SER A 252 -64.59 93.59 -45.55
N THR A 253 -63.61 93.03 -46.25
CA THR A 253 -62.96 93.70 -47.39
C THR A 253 -63.94 93.90 -48.54
N GLU A 254 -64.78 92.91 -48.82
CA GLU A 254 -65.85 93.00 -49.82
C GLU A 254 -66.89 94.08 -49.43
N GLU A 255 -67.32 94.11 -48.17
CA GLU A 255 -68.24 95.12 -47.64
C GLU A 255 -67.64 96.54 -47.74
N LEU A 256 -66.38 96.72 -47.34
CA LEU A 256 -65.66 97.98 -47.48
C LEU A 256 -65.50 98.39 -48.94
N THR A 257 -65.27 97.44 -49.85
CA THR A 257 -65.17 97.67 -51.30
C THR A 257 -66.52 98.15 -51.85
N GLN A 258 -67.62 97.47 -51.51
CA GLN A 258 -68.97 97.90 -51.88
C GLN A 258 -69.29 99.29 -51.33
N ARG A 259 -68.90 99.58 -50.09
CA ARG A 259 -69.11 100.88 -49.47
C ARG A 259 -68.28 101.98 -50.13
N ARG A 260 -67.03 101.69 -50.50
CA ARG A 260 -66.18 102.57 -51.31
C ARG A 260 -66.84 102.87 -52.65
N ASP A 261 -67.35 101.86 -53.35
CA ASP A 261 -67.97 102.04 -54.67
C ASP A 261 -69.28 102.85 -54.59
N ALA A 262 -70.08 102.61 -53.55
CA ALA A 262 -71.27 103.41 -53.24
C ALA A 262 -70.89 104.87 -52.94
N LEU A 263 -69.85 105.10 -52.13
CA LEU A 263 -69.32 106.44 -51.86
C LEU A 263 -68.76 107.11 -53.12
N ALA A 264 -68.05 106.37 -53.99
CA ALA A 264 -67.54 106.91 -55.25
C ALA A 264 -68.68 107.35 -56.17
N THR A 265 -69.74 106.53 -56.29
CA THR A 265 -70.97 106.87 -57.03
C THR A 265 -71.62 108.12 -56.45
N GLU A 266 -71.67 108.24 -55.12
CA GLU A 266 -72.23 109.40 -54.43
C GLU A 266 -71.37 110.66 -54.64
N VAL A 267 -70.05 110.53 -54.66
CA VAL A 267 -69.13 111.63 -55.01
C VAL A 267 -69.33 112.07 -56.46
N GLU A 268 -69.47 111.15 -57.41
CA GLU A 268 -69.80 111.49 -58.80
C GLU A 268 -71.13 112.24 -58.88
N ARG A 269 -72.17 111.75 -58.19
CA ARG A 269 -73.49 112.40 -58.12
C ARG A 269 -73.40 113.80 -57.50
N LEU A 270 -72.66 113.96 -56.41
CA LEU A 270 -72.45 115.26 -55.76
C LEU A 270 -71.62 116.20 -56.65
N THR A 271 -70.65 115.68 -57.38
CA THR A 271 -69.82 116.45 -58.33
C THR A 271 -70.69 116.97 -59.47
N GLU A 272 -71.55 116.13 -60.04
CA GLU A 272 -72.48 116.55 -61.10
C GLU A 272 -73.50 117.56 -60.57
N LYS A 273 -74.05 117.34 -59.38
CA LYS A 273 -74.91 118.32 -58.71
C LYS A 273 -74.19 119.65 -58.43
N ASN A 274 -72.89 119.61 -58.11
CA ASN A 274 -72.08 120.81 -57.97
C ASN A 274 -71.92 121.53 -59.31
N LYS A 275 -71.68 120.82 -60.41
CA LYS A 275 -71.66 121.43 -61.76
C LYS A 275 -73.00 122.06 -62.12
N GLU A 276 -74.11 121.38 -61.82
CA GLU A 276 -75.46 121.93 -62.02
C GLU A 276 -75.68 123.20 -61.21
N LEU A 277 -75.31 123.19 -59.92
CA LEU A 277 -75.38 124.36 -59.05
C LEU A 277 -74.46 125.48 -59.52
N GLN A 278 -73.26 125.15 -60.00
CA GLN A 278 -72.32 126.11 -60.56
C GLN A 278 -72.90 126.77 -61.83
N ALA A 279 -73.45 125.97 -62.75
CA ALA A 279 -74.12 126.49 -63.94
C ALA A 279 -75.36 127.34 -63.58
N ALA A 280 -76.11 126.94 -62.54
CA ALA A 280 -77.21 127.74 -62.01
C ALA A 280 -76.72 129.05 -61.39
N ALA A 281 -75.60 129.03 -60.67
CA ALA A 281 -74.97 130.22 -60.11
C ALA A 281 -74.44 131.16 -61.19
N ASP A 282 -73.81 130.64 -62.24
CA ASP A 282 -73.32 131.43 -63.39
C ASP A 282 -74.49 132.05 -64.17
N SER A 283 -75.59 131.31 -64.33
CA SER A 283 -76.84 131.82 -64.91
C SER A 283 -77.47 132.92 -64.05
N ALA A 284 -77.51 132.73 -62.73
CA ALA A 284 -77.98 133.74 -61.79
C ALA A 284 -77.09 135.00 -61.82
N ALA A 285 -75.77 134.85 -61.89
CA ALA A 285 -74.83 135.95 -62.02
C ALA A 285 -75.01 136.72 -63.34
N SER A 286 -75.23 136.01 -64.45
CA SER A 286 -75.54 136.62 -65.75
C SER A 286 -76.85 137.42 -65.70
N ARG A 287 -77.88 136.85 -65.07
CA ARG A 287 -79.17 137.50 -64.89
C ARG A 287 -79.10 138.70 -63.95
N GLN A 288 -78.26 138.62 -62.93
CA GLN A 288 -77.95 139.74 -62.05
C GLN A 288 -77.28 140.87 -62.83
N ALA A 289 -76.25 140.57 -63.63
CA ALA A 289 -75.59 141.56 -64.48
C ALA A 289 -76.55 142.22 -65.47
N GLU A 290 -77.47 141.45 -66.06
CA GLU A 290 -78.49 141.97 -66.97
C GLU A 290 -79.52 142.87 -66.25
N LEU A 291 -79.99 142.46 -65.07
CA LEU A 291 -80.84 143.32 -64.24
C LEU A 291 -80.11 144.60 -63.82
N GLN A 292 -78.82 144.51 -63.53
CA GLN A 292 -78.00 145.68 -63.18
C GLN A 292 -77.88 146.65 -64.35
N ALA A 293 -77.66 146.15 -65.57
CA ALA A 293 -77.67 146.96 -66.79
C ALA A 293 -79.03 147.63 -67.04
N GLN A 294 -80.14 146.92 -66.78
CA GLN A 294 -81.48 147.50 -66.87
C GLN A 294 -81.72 148.60 -65.83
N VAL A 295 -81.19 148.45 -64.62
CA VAL A 295 -81.24 149.50 -63.59
C VAL A 295 -80.48 150.74 -64.04
N THR A 296 -79.27 150.59 -64.58
CA THR A 296 -78.48 151.73 -65.08
C THR A 296 -79.17 152.45 -66.25
N GLU A 297 -79.80 151.71 -67.17
CA GLU A 297 -80.54 152.31 -68.29
C GLU A 297 -81.79 153.09 -67.83
N LEU A 298 -82.47 152.62 -66.78
CA LEU A 298 -83.61 153.32 -66.18
C LEU A 298 -83.20 154.61 -65.48
N GLU A 299 -82.03 154.61 -64.83
CA GLU A 299 -81.45 155.80 -64.18
C GLU A 299 -81.08 156.88 -65.21
N GLU A 300 -80.51 156.51 -66.35
CA GLU A 300 -80.19 157.46 -67.43
C GLU A 300 -81.45 158.10 -68.06
N LYS A 301 -82.54 157.33 -68.21
CA LYS A 301 -83.80 157.86 -68.75
C LYS A 301 -84.50 158.85 -67.80
N LEU A 302 -84.32 158.70 -66.50
CA LEU A 302 -84.90 159.58 -65.49
C LEU A 302 -84.24 160.98 -65.53
N ALA A 303 -82.91 161.02 -65.65
CA ALA A 303 -82.15 162.27 -65.68
C ALA A 303 -82.45 163.16 -66.90
N ALA A 304 -82.84 162.57 -68.04
CA ALA A 304 -83.16 163.31 -69.27
C ALA A 304 -84.50 164.06 -69.22
N ALA A 305 -85.45 163.62 -68.39
CA ALA A 305 -86.81 164.18 -68.33
C ALA A 305 -86.90 165.45 -67.47
N GLU A 306 -86.00 165.63 -66.50
CA GLU A 306 -86.03 166.75 -65.56
C GLU A 306 -85.44 168.06 -66.12
N ALA A 307 -84.73 168.01 -67.26
CA ALA A 307 -84.03 169.15 -67.85
C ALA A 307 -84.86 170.07 -68.77
N ALA A 308 -86.12 169.74 -69.14
CA ALA A 308 -86.86 170.43 -70.21
C ALA A 308 -87.97 171.42 -69.78
N ALA A 309 -88.24 171.61 -68.48
CA ALA A 309 -89.47 172.31 -68.02
C ALA A 309 -89.27 173.65 -67.25
N ALA A 310 -88.08 174.25 -67.20
CA ALA A 310 -87.81 175.37 -66.28
C ALA A 310 -87.02 176.59 -66.84
N GLU A 311 -87.38 177.16 -68.00
CA GLU A 311 -86.78 178.42 -68.51
C GLU A 311 -87.79 179.50 -68.99
N SER A 312 -88.69 179.94 -68.08
CA SER A 312 -89.26 181.31 -67.91
C SER A 312 -89.98 181.33 -66.53
N ALA A 313 -89.68 182.10 -65.47
CA ALA A 313 -88.92 183.32 -65.26
C ALA A 313 -88.28 183.34 -63.83
N ALA A 314 -87.26 184.17 -63.67
CA ALA A 314 -86.25 184.18 -62.60
C ALA A 314 -86.64 184.84 -61.26
N ALA A 315 -86.03 184.35 -60.16
CA ALA A 315 -84.98 185.04 -59.38
C ALA A 315 -85.02 184.71 -57.86
N ALA A 316 -83.81 184.45 -57.33
CA ALA A 316 -83.32 184.66 -55.97
C ALA A 316 -83.66 183.64 -54.84
N ASP A 317 -82.67 182.77 -54.64
CA ASP A 317 -81.90 182.52 -53.41
C ASP A 317 -82.27 181.37 -52.45
N ALA A 318 -81.25 180.50 -52.30
CA ALA A 318 -80.88 179.43 -51.35
C ALA A 318 -81.85 179.00 -50.22
N PRO A 319 -81.99 177.68 -49.92
CA PRO A 319 -80.91 176.90 -49.30
C PRO A 319 -80.83 175.40 -49.70
N ASP A 320 -79.63 174.82 -49.69
CA ASP A 320 -79.40 173.40 -50.05
C ASP A 320 -79.12 172.51 -48.84
N GLY A 321 -79.87 171.41 -48.77
CA GLY A 321 -79.75 170.38 -47.78
C GLY A 321 -80.13 169.01 -48.35
N VAL A 322 -79.20 168.08 -48.18
CA VAL A 322 -79.40 166.64 -47.93
C VAL A 322 -79.71 165.75 -49.13
N THR A 323 -78.78 164.82 -49.38
CA THR A 323 -79.04 163.48 -49.92
C THR A 323 -78.32 162.43 -49.05
N PRO A 324 -78.94 161.26 -48.80
CA PRO A 324 -78.27 160.07 -48.33
C PRO A 324 -78.11 159.04 -49.47
N ALA A 325 -77.04 158.26 -49.39
CA ALA A 325 -76.79 157.06 -50.20
C ALA A 325 -76.40 155.91 -49.27
N PRO A 326 -76.72 154.66 -49.62
CA PRO A 326 -75.94 153.54 -49.09
C PRO A 326 -75.43 152.61 -50.20
N ALA A 327 -74.49 151.76 -49.76
CA ALA A 327 -73.83 150.64 -50.43
C ALA A 327 -72.64 151.00 -51.34
N ASP A 328 -71.44 150.77 -50.82
CA ASP A 328 -70.47 149.92 -51.52
C ASP A 328 -69.37 149.36 -50.60
N ALA A 329 -68.79 148.25 -51.07
CA ALA A 329 -67.40 147.79 -50.92
C ALA A 329 -66.88 147.13 -49.61
N ALA A 330 -66.45 145.87 -49.79
CA ALA A 330 -65.36 145.16 -49.10
C ALA A 330 -63.98 145.83 -49.35
N PRO A 331 -62.78 145.27 -49.00
CA PRO A 331 -62.42 144.05 -48.25
C PRO A 331 -61.29 144.26 -47.20
N THR A 332 -60.92 143.20 -46.47
CA THR A 332 -59.57 142.59 -46.31
C THR A 332 -59.43 141.81 -44.98
N ASP A 333 -58.82 140.61 -45.10
CA ASP A 333 -58.24 139.65 -44.14
C ASP A 333 -57.56 140.23 -42.85
N PRO A 334 -57.13 139.45 -41.82
CA PRO A 334 -56.89 137.99 -41.81
C PRO A 334 -57.23 137.16 -40.54
N ALA A 335 -57.21 135.83 -40.73
CA ALA A 335 -56.79 134.74 -39.82
C ALA A 335 -57.58 134.47 -38.50
N PRO A 336 -57.89 133.19 -38.21
CA PRO A 336 -56.93 132.40 -37.42
C PRO A 336 -56.73 130.94 -37.88
N ALA A 337 -55.66 130.36 -37.34
CA ALA A 337 -55.07 129.07 -37.65
C ALA A 337 -55.85 127.86 -37.11
N LEU A 338 -55.91 126.82 -37.93
CA LEU A 338 -56.07 125.42 -37.55
C LEU A 338 -54.97 124.64 -38.30
N GLU A 339 -54.03 124.03 -37.58
CA GLU A 339 -53.15 122.97 -38.09
C GLU A 339 -53.81 121.63 -37.70
N GLY A 340 -53.89 120.59 -38.52
CA GLY A 340 -53.03 120.19 -39.64
C GLY A 340 -52.55 118.76 -39.32
N GLY A 341 -52.99 117.78 -40.11
CA GLY A 341 -52.68 116.36 -39.92
C GLY A 341 -51.41 115.89 -40.63
N SER A 342 -51.20 114.56 -40.57
CA SER A 342 -50.18 113.70 -41.23
C SER A 342 -48.72 113.91 -40.77
N ASP A 343 -47.82 112.93 -40.68
CA ASP A 343 -47.77 111.57 -41.23
C ASP A 343 -46.76 110.69 -40.43
N ASP A 344 -47.01 109.38 -40.46
CA ASP A 344 -46.09 108.23 -40.64
C ASP A 344 -44.97 107.77 -39.66
N THR A 345 -44.93 106.43 -39.57
CA THR A 345 -43.84 105.46 -39.28
C THR A 345 -43.45 104.99 -37.85
N ALA A 346 -43.79 103.71 -37.63
CA ALA A 346 -42.90 102.56 -37.38
C ALA A 346 -42.43 102.13 -35.96
N ALA A 347 -42.76 100.85 -35.69
CA ALA A 347 -41.91 99.76 -35.23
C ALA A 347 -41.95 99.30 -33.74
N ALA A 348 -42.53 98.09 -33.61
CA ALA A 348 -42.00 96.89 -32.96
C ALA A 348 -41.98 96.76 -31.42
N ALA A 349 -42.55 95.61 -31.00
CA ALA A 349 -42.50 94.94 -29.70
C ALA A 349 -41.04 94.52 -29.32
N PRO A 350 -40.72 93.95 -28.11
CA PRO A 350 -41.38 92.75 -27.58
C PRO A 350 -41.41 92.53 -26.04
N ASP A 351 -42.09 91.44 -25.69
CA ASP A 351 -41.83 90.41 -24.68
C ASP A 351 -42.06 90.59 -23.17
N LEU A 352 -42.63 89.52 -22.60
CA LEU A 352 -43.03 89.35 -21.19
C LEU A 352 -42.15 88.26 -20.53
N ALA A 353 -41.67 88.60 -19.32
CA ALA A 353 -41.56 87.82 -18.08
C ALA A 353 -41.48 86.27 -18.14
N ASN A 354 -40.58 85.64 -17.35
CA ASN A 354 -40.74 85.46 -15.90
C ASN A 354 -39.66 84.55 -15.26
N GLU A 355 -39.18 85.00 -14.10
CA GLU A 355 -38.75 84.36 -12.83
C GLU A 355 -39.23 82.88 -12.57
N VAL A 356 -38.58 81.96 -11.82
CA VAL A 356 -38.02 82.01 -10.43
C VAL A 356 -37.09 80.79 -10.13
N ALA A 357 -36.02 81.06 -9.37
CA ALA A 357 -35.30 80.37 -8.26
C ALA A 357 -35.52 78.86 -7.95
N ALA A 358 -34.49 78.05 -7.64
CA ALA A 358 -33.72 77.90 -6.37
C ALA A 358 -33.84 76.41 -5.94
N ALA A 359 -32.98 75.72 -5.20
CA ALA A 359 -31.66 75.91 -4.60
C ALA A 359 -31.28 74.57 -3.92
N GLU A 360 -29.97 74.28 -3.79
CA GLU A 360 -29.31 73.64 -2.62
C GLU A 360 -29.68 72.17 -2.23
N THR A 361 -28.87 71.32 -1.60
CA THR A 361 -27.54 71.34 -0.94
C THR A 361 -27.11 69.89 -0.59
N GLU A 362 -25.79 69.66 -0.42
CA GLU A 362 -25.07 68.94 0.65
C GLU A 362 -25.74 67.78 1.46
N ALA A 363 -25.07 66.80 2.07
CA ALA A 363 -23.69 66.35 2.26
C ALA A 363 -23.73 65.05 3.12
N ALA A 364 -22.55 64.50 3.43
CA ALA A 364 -22.20 63.64 4.58
C ALA A 364 -22.60 62.14 4.46
N ASP A 365 -21.93 61.17 5.07
CA ASP A 365 -20.89 61.19 6.11
C ASP A 365 -20.21 59.80 6.20
N GLU A 366 -19.05 59.77 6.87
CA GLU A 366 -18.39 58.74 7.69
C GLU A 366 -19.00 57.31 7.80
N GLY A 367 -18.27 56.21 7.97
CA GLY A 367 -16.88 55.98 8.35
C GLY A 367 -16.67 54.54 8.89
N MET A 368 -15.40 54.16 8.97
CA MET A 368 -14.75 53.26 9.95
C MET A 368 -15.01 51.73 10.04
N ALA A 369 -13.85 51.05 10.03
CA ALA A 369 -13.38 49.99 10.93
C ALA A 369 -13.42 48.51 10.45
N GLU A 370 -12.28 48.10 9.88
CA GLU A 370 -11.80 46.71 9.88
C GLU A 370 -11.41 46.25 11.29
N THR A 371 -11.82 45.03 11.66
CA THR A 371 -11.13 44.22 12.66
C THR A 371 -11.11 42.73 12.25
N ALA A 372 -9.95 42.14 12.52
CA ALA A 372 -9.71 40.75 12.93
C ALA A 372 -9.83 39.60 11.90
N GLY A 373 -8.67 38.97 11.65
CA GLY A 373 -8.39 37.66 12.25
C GLY A 373 -8.69 36.43 11.38
N GLY A 374 -7.74 36.04 10.54
CA GLY A 374 -7.67 34.70 9.96
C GLY A 374 -6.80 33.78 10.82
N THR A 375 -7.44 32.82 11.49
CA THR A 375 -6.81 31.58 11.97
C THR A 375 -6.96 30.52 10.89
N GLU A 376 -5.83 30.02 10.38
CA GLU A 376 -5.81 28.89 9.44
C GLU A 376 -5.61 27.60 10.24
N ALA A 377 -6.65 26.78 10.26
CA ALA A 377 -6.67 25.46 10.86
C ALA A 377 -6.11 24.44 9.85
N ALA A 378 -4.96 23.85 10.17
CA ALA A 378 -4.48 22.64 9.50
C ALA A 378 -5.16 21.42 10.14
N ALA A 379 -5.80 20.61 9.29
CA ALA A 379 -6.55 19.43 9.64
C ALA A 379 -5.65 18.33 10.22
N GLU A 380 -5.95 17.90 11.45
CA GLU A 380 -5.49 16.64 12.04
C GLU A 380 -6.24 15.44 11.42
N ALA A 381 -5.50 14.43 11.01
CA ALA A 381 -5.99 13.08 10.75
C ALA A 381 -5.84 12.22 12.03
N PRO A 382 -6.80 11.34 12.41
CA PRO A 382 -6.71 10.60 13.65
C PRO A 382 -6.12 9.19 13.43
N GLU A 383 -4.84 8.99 13.74
CA GLU A 383 -4.24 7.64 13.82
C GLU A 383 -3.28 7.42 15.01
N VAL A 384 -3.30 8.30 16.03
CA VAL A 384 -2.30 8.25 17.13
C VAL A 384 -2.79 7.50 18.39
N THR A 385 -4.08 7.19 18.49
CA THR A 385 -4.65 6.60 19.72
C THR A 385 -4.52 5.08 19.83
N GLY A 386 -4.45 4.34 18.71
CA GLY A 386 -4.32 2.87 18.72
C GLY A 386 -2.90 2.36 19.04
N SER A 387 -1.87 2.96 18.42
CA SER A 387 -0.47 2.54 18.57
C SER A 387 0.05 2.74 20.00
N ARG A 388 -0.29 3.88 20.63
CA ARG A 388 0.14 4.18 22.02
C ARG A 388 -0.52 3.27 23.06
N VAL A 389 -1.75 2.82 22.82
CA VAL A 389 -2.46 1.89 23.72
C VAL A 389 -1.89 0.46 23.59
N ALA A 390 -1.48 0.06 22.38
CA ALA A 390 -0.81 -1.21 22.17
C ALA A 390 0.59 -1.22 22.82
N GLU A 391 1.38 -0.17 22.63
CA GLU A 391 2.72 -0.03 23.24
C GLU A 391 2.66 -0.05 24.78
N ALA A 392 1.62 0.55 25.38
CA ALA A 392 1.39 0.50 26.82
C ALA A 392 1.09 -0.92 27.34
N LYS A 393 0.45 -1.78 26.52
CA LYS A 393 0.17 -3.18 26.90
C LYS A 393 1.42 -4.06 26.86
N LEU A 394 2.35 -3.78 25.94
CA LEU A 394 3.60 -4.52 25.79
C LEU A 394 4.68 -4.08 26.79
N ALA A 395 4.53 -2.91 27.43
CA ALA A 395 5.49 -2.44 28.42
C ALA A 395 5.69 -3.46 29.57
N GLY A 396 6.94 -3.61 30.00
CA GLY A 396 7.34 -4.55 31.06
C GLY A 396 8.51 -5.45 30.67
N ALA A 397 8.92 -6.29 31.60
CA ALA A 397 9.97 -7.29 31.42
C ALA A 397 9.35 -8.68 31.22
N PHE A 398 9.94 -9.45 30.32
CA PHE A 398 9.54 -10.82 29.98
C PHE A 398 10.80 -11.68 29.91
N SER A 399 10.74 -12.91 30.40
CA SER A 399 11.89 -13.82 30.29
C SER A 399 11.50 -15.30 30.33
N ASN A 400 12.40 -16.13 29.83
CA ASN A 400 12.45 -17.58 30.03
C ASN A 400 13.89 -17.99 30.38
N GLU A 401 14.22 -19.28 30.36
CA GLU A 401 15.56 -19.78 30.71
C GLU A 401 16.68 -19.35 29.73
N GLN A 402 16.32 -18.89 28.53
CA GLN A 402 17.24 -18.65 27.42
C GLN A 402 17.31 -17.17 26.96
N LEU A 403 16.26 -16.40 27.26
CA LEU A 403 16.03 -15.08 26.67
C LEU A 403 15.28 -14.18 27.68
N SER A 404 15.70 -12.93 27.79
CA SER A 404 14.94 -11.86 28.43
C SER A 404 14.73 -10.70 27.48
N ALA A 405 13.57 -10.06 27.59
CA ALA A 405 13.16 -8.91 26.79
C ALA A 405 12.48 -7.88 27.70
N SER A 406 12.91 -6.63 27.66
CA SER A 406 12.26 -5.53 28.36
C SER A 406 11.89 -4.41 27.41
N PHE A 407 10.66 -3.91 27.55
CA PHE A 407 10.09 -2.85 26.73
C PHE A 407 9.68 -1.67 27.63
N ALA A 408 10.27 -0.50 27.39
CA ALA A 408 10.01 0.70 28.18
C ALA A 408 10.06 1.96 27.29
N GLY A 409 8.97 2.73 27.30
CA GLY A 409 8.82 3.89 26.41
C GLY A 409 8.84 3.45 24.95
N GLU A 410 9.79 3.96 24.17
CA GLU A 410 10.03 3.55 22.77
C GLU A 410 11.27 2.64 22.64
N LYS A 411 11.86 2.21 23.76
CA LYS A 411 13.12 1.45 23.80
C LYS A 411 12.89 0.00 24.21
N PHE A 412 13.66 -0.90 23.60
CA PHE A 412 13.72 -2.29 24.00
C PHE A 412 15.15 -2.69 24.35
N GLU A 413 15.24 -3.72 25.19
CA GLU A 413 16.48 -4.44 25.47
C GLU A 413 16.17 -5.95 25.43
N LEU A 414 17.02 -6.69 24.73
CA LEU A 414 16.92 -8.13 24.55
C LEU A 414 18.25 -8.76 24.96
N ALA A 415 18.24 -9.68 25.93
CA ALA A 415 19.44 -10.36 26.40
C ALA A 415 19.28 -11.88 26.28
N ILE A 416 20.27 -12.54 25.70
CA ILE A 416 20.32 -14.01 25.56
C ILE A 416 21.30 -14.55 26.60
N THR A 417 21.05 -15.75 27.14
CA THR A 417 21.86 -16.39 28.21
C THR A 417 23.37 -16.51 27.90
N ASN A 418 23.79 -16.34 26.63
CA ASN A 418 25.19 -16.29 26.21
C ASN A 418 25.88 -14.91 26.41
N GLY A 419 25.23 -13.95 27.08
CA GLY A 419 25.81 -12.63 27.39
C GLY A 419 25.70 -11.59 26.27
N LEU A 420 24.98 -11.93 25.19
CA LEU A 420 24.69 -11.00 24.10
C LEU A 420 23.46 -10.16 24.45
N THR A 421 23.67 -8.86 24.60
CA THR A 421 22.61 -7.87 24.82
C THR A 421 22.47 -6.98 23.60
N VAL A 422 21.22 -6.72 23.23
CA VAL A 422 20.84 -5.90 22.09
C VAL A 422 19.81 -4.88 22.54
N SER A 423 20.04 -3.61 22.26
CA SER A 423 19.10 -2.53 22.60
C SER A 423 18.80 -1.67 21.39
N GLY A 424 17.60 -1.12 21.32
CA GLY A 424 17.18 -0.27 20.22
C GLY A 424 15.79 0.32 20.43
N ASP A 425 15.19 0.78 19.34
CA ASP A 425 13.84 1.31 19.29
C ASP A 425 12.83 0.23 18.90
N TYR A 426 11.64 0.24 19.53
CA TYR A 426 10.54 -0.63 19.13
C TYR A 426 9.27 0.13 18.77
N LYS A 427 8.45 -0.47 17.91
CA LYS A 427 7.07 -0.07 17.66
C LYS A 427 6.18 -1.30 17.70
N PHE A 428 5.03 -1.18 18.34
CA PHE A 428 4.07 -2.29 18.47
C PHE A 428 2.66 -1.84 18.12
N ASP A 429 2.04 -2.52 17.16
CA ASP A 429 0.69 -2.18 16.67
C ASP A 429 -0.43 -3.07 17.25
N GLY A 430 -0.10 -3.94 18.21
CA GLY A 430 -1.03 -4.91 18.81
C GLY A 430 -0.85 -6.33 18.30
N THR A 431 -0.22 -6.53 17.14
CA THR A 431 0.03 -7.86 16.57
C THR A 431 1.43 -8.02 15.98
N ARG A 432 2.10 -6.91 15.68
CA ARG A 432 3.44 -6.87 15.09
C ARG A 432 4.35 -5.98 15.92
N LEU A 433 5.50 -6.53 16.25
CA LEU A 433 6.58 -5.84 16.94
C LEU A 433 7.71 -5.59 15.95
N ARG A 434 8.02 -4.32 15.71
CA ARG A 434 9.16 -3.91 14.89
C ARG A 434 10.27 -3.42 15.80
N LEU A 435 11.45 -4.01 15.68
CA LEU A 435 12.67 -3.67 16.38
C LEU A 435 13.64 -3.03 15.38
N SER A 436 14.15 -1.84 15.70
CA SER A 436 14.98 -1.03 14.81
C SER A 436 15.96 -0.14 15.59
N GLY A 437 16.84 0.59 14.91
CA GLY A 437 17.76 1.51 15.58
C GLY A 437 18.72 0.81 16.56
N VAL A 438 19.13 -0.42 16.22
CA VAL A 438 19.80 -1.32 17.15
C VAL A 438 21.30 -1.02 17.31
N THR A 439 21.76 -1.03 18.56
CA THR A 439 23.17 -0.96 18.95
C THR A 439 23.55 -2.19 19.77
N GLY A 440 24.61 -2.91 19.37
CA GLY A 440 25.11 -4.12 20.04
C GLY A 440 25.79 -5.10 19.08
N GLU A 441 26.39 -6.17 19.60
CA GLU A 441 27.14 -7.19 18.81
C GLU A 441 26.28 -7.95 17.77
N ALA A 442 24.95 -7.86 17.86
CA ALA A 442 24.00 -8.49 16.94
C ALA A 442 23.23 -7.49 16.04
N ALA A 443 23.76 -6.28 15.80
CA ALA A 443 23.06 -5.27 15.00
C ALA A 443 22.77 -5.69 13.53
N SER A 444 23.49 -6.69 12.98
CA SER A 444 23.38 -7.13 11.58
C SER A 444 22.09 -7.88 11.23
N ILE A 445 21.31 -8.31 12.23
CA ILE A 445 20.01 -9.01 12.05
C ILE A 445 18.80 -8.06 12.19
N PHE A 446 19.05 -6.74 12.25
CA PHE A 446 18.02 -5.69 12.32
C PHE A 446 18.02 -4.81 11.06
N PRO A 447 16.89 -4.16 10.70
CA PRO A 447 15.62 -4.14 11.41
C PRO A 447 14.89 -5.49 11.35
N MET A 448 14.21 -5.83 12.44
CA MET A 448 13.48 -7.08 12.59
C MET A 448 12.02 -6.79 12.88
N THR A 449 11.12 -7.43 12.15
CA THR A 449 9.68 -7.43 12.44
C THR A 449 9.26 -8.84 12.84
N CYS A 450 8.63 -8.97 14.00
CA CYS A 450 8.09 -10.21 14.53
C CYS A 450 6.57 -10.13 14.57
N LYS A 451 5.89 -11.24 14.32
CA LYS A 451 4.50 -11.40 14.74
C LYS A 451 4.52 -11.78 16.21
N VAL A 452 3.68 -11.14 17.01
CA VAL A 452 3.69 -11.29 18.46
C VAL A 452 2.28 -11.54 18.96
N ASP A 453 2.12 -12.62 19.71
CA ASP A 453 0.90 -12.92 20.46
C ASP A 453 1.15 -12.55 21.93
N LEU A 454 0.52 -11.45 22.37
CA LEU A 454 0.62 -10.95 23.74
C LEU A 454 -0.57 -11.47 24.56
N GLY A 455 -0.31 -12.44 25.42
CA GLY A 455 -1.26 -12.88 26.46
C GLY A 455 -1.13 -12.03 27.73
N ASP A 456 -1.99 -12.28 28.72
CA ASP A 456 -1.99 -11.52 29.99
C ASP A 456 -0.67 -11.67 30.77
N ALA A 457 -0.01 -12.82 30.64
CA ALA A 457 1.25 -13.16 31.33
C ALA A 457 2.34 -13.75 30.42
N SER A 458 2.13 -13.82 29.10
CA SER A 458 3.12 -14.37 28.17
C SER A 458 3.24 -13.57 26.88
N LEU A 459 4.44 -13.60 26.31
CA LEU A 459 4.80 -12.96 25.06
C LEU A 459 5.39 -14.00 24.12
N LYS A 460 4.67 -14.32 23.06
CA LYS A 460 5.10 -15.33 22.09
C LYS A 460 5.50 -14.71 20.76
N PHE A 461 6.68 -15.08 20.28
CA PHE A 461 7.24 -14.60 19.02
C PHE A 461 7.01 -15.62 17.90
N SER A 462 6.63 -15.12 16.73
CA SER A 462 6.52 -15.88 15.50
C SER A 462 7.18 -15.15 14.34
N ALA A 463 7.72 -15.90 13.39
CA ALA A 463 8.27 -15.34 12.16
C ALA A 463 7.20 -14.54 11.39
N TYR A 464 7.61 -13.44 10.77
CA TYR A 464 6.73 -12.60 9.97
C TYR A 464 7.41 -12.28 8.64
N GLN A 465 6.85 -12.77 7.53
CA GLN A 465 7.35 -12.52 6.17
C GLN A 465 8.86 -12.79 6.00
N GLY A 466 9.38 -13.86 6.61
CA GLY A 466 10.81 -14.22 6.55
C GLY A 466 11.72 -13.46 7.52
N SER A 467 11.18 -12.50 8.28
CA SER A 467 11.87 -11.82 9.39
C SER A 467 11.60 -12.53 10.73
N CYS A 468 12.44 -12.24 11.74
CA CYS A 468 12.33 -12.76 13.10
C CYS A 468 12.55 -14.29 13.24
N ALA A 469 13.35 -14.89 12.35
CA ALA A 469 13.67 -16.31 12.41
C ALA A 469 14.37 -16.73 13.72
N VAL A 470 15.18 -15.84 14.29
CA VAL A 470 15.97 -16.10 15.52
C VAL A 470 15.10 -16.21 16.77
N LEU A 471 13.98 -15.49 16.82
CA LEU A 471 13.05 -15.50 17.95
C LEU A 471 11.80 -16.35 17.66
N ASN A 472 11.69 -16.95 16.49
CA ASN A 472 10.52 -17.72 16.11
C ASN A 472 10.31 -18.90 17.06
N GLY A 473 9.12 -18.98 17.67
CA GLY A 473 8.76 -20.03 18.62
C GLY A 473 9.20 -19.75 20.07
N GLN A 474 9.87 -18.63 20.35
CA GLN A 474 10.18 -18.22 21.72
C GLN A 474 8.94 -17.73 22.44
N GLU A 475 8.74 -18.21 23.65
CA GLU A 475 7.68 -17.77 24.56
C GLU A 475 8.31 -17.28 25.86
N LEU A 476 8.01 -16.04 26.25
CA LEU A 476 8.54 -15.38 27.42
C LEU A 476 7.42 -15.13 28.44
N GLY A 477 7.67 -15.44 29.70
CA GLY A 477 6.76 -15.12 30.79
C GLY A 477 6.99 -13.70 31.31
N ARG A 478 5.92 -12.96 31.56
CA ARG A 478 5.99 -11.62 32.19
C ARG A 478 6.56 -11.73 33.61
N GLN A 479 7.51 -10.87 33.95
CA GLN A 479 8.19 -10.82 35.25
C GLN A 479 7.50 -9.87 36.23
#